data_AF-A0A922WU53-F1
#
_entry.id   AF-A0A922WU53-F1
#
_cell.length_a   1.000
_cell.length_b   1.000
_cell.length_c   1.000
_cell.angle_alpha   90.00
_cell.angle_beta   90.00
_cell.angle_gamma   90.00
#
_symmetry.space_group_name_H-M   'P 1'
#
loop_
_entity.id
_entity.type
_entity.pdbx_description
1 polymer ?
#
loop_
_entity_poly.entity_id
_entity_poly.type
_entity_poly.pdbx_seq_one_letter_code
_entity_poly.pdbx_strand_id
1 'polypeptide(L)'
;MSDDTAKRDYRDTVFLPKTDFPMKAGLPQKEPGIAARWEAIGLYDALRTARRGREKFILHDGPPYANGDIHVGHALNHILKDMVCRTQNLLGRDAPYVPGWDCHGLPIEWKVEEQYRKEKKTKPVLTGAGRDEAAVKAFRDECRAYAQR
;
A
#
# COMPACT_ATOMS: atom_id res chain seq x y z
N MET A 1 -17.20 25.41 64.83
CA MET A 1 -16.17 25.32 63.78
C MET A 1 -16.75 24.51 62.63
N SER A 2 -17.39 25.15 61.66
CA SER A 2 -17.52 24.66 60.29
C SER A 2 -18.07 25.82 59.47
N ASP A 3 -17.15 26.53 58.83
CA ASP A 3 -17.41 27.64 57.93
C ASP A 3 -17.46 27.02 56.53
N ASP A 4 -18.66 26.74 56.02
CA ASP A 4 -18.88 26.12 54.71
C ASP A 4 -19.71 27.07 53.84
N THR A 5 -19.08 28.17 53.42
CA THR A 5 -19.63 29.05 52.39
C THR A 5 -19.42 28.37 51.04
N ALA A 6 -20.47 27.74 50.52
CA ALA A 6 -20.48 27.11 49.20
C ALA A 6 -20.06 28.12 48.11
N LYS A 7 -18.81 28.02 47.66
CA LYS A 7 -18.18 28.90 46.68
C LYS A 7 -18.86 28.71 45.32
N ARG A 8 -19.42 29.79 44.76
CA ARG A 8 -20.12 29.76 43.46
C ARG A 8 -19.17 29.26 42.34
N ASP A 9 -19.61 28.25 41.60
CA ASP A 9 -18.90 27.70 40.45
C ASP A 9 -19.21 28.52 39.18
N TYR A 10 -18.18 28.99 38.49
CA TYR A 10 -18.28 29.84 37.29
C TYR A 10 -17.96 29.08 35.99
N ARG A 11 -17.68 27.76 36.05
CA ARG A 11 -17.31 26.95 34.88
C ARG A 11 -18.35 27.00 33.75
N ASP A 12 -19.63 27.16 34.07
CA ASP A 12 -20.71 27.22 33.08
C ASP A 12 -20.84 28.59 32.41
N THR A 13 -20.14 29.62 32.89
CA THR A 13 -20.15 30.98 32.32
C THR A 13 -19.09 31.20 31.25
N VAL A 14 -18.21 30.22 31.04
CA VAL A 14 -17.12 30.30 30.06
C VAL A 14 -17.37 29.38 28.87
N PHE A 15 -17.14 29.89 27.65
CA PHE A 15 -17.29 29.12 26.40
C PHE A 15 -16.06 28.24 26.15
N LEU A 16 -16.01 27.08 26.81
CA LEU A 16 -14.93 26.12 26.60
C LEU A 16 -15.08 25.38 25.26
N PRO A 17 -13.97 25.13 24.54
CA PRO A 17 -14.00 24.28 23.35
C PRO A 17 -14.50 22.87 23.70
N LYS A 18 -15.48 22.39 22.93
CA LYS A 18 -16.00 21.02 23.01
C LYS A 18 -15.73 20.30 21.69
N THR A 19 -15.10 19.15 21.76
CA THR A 19 -14.82 18.32 20.59
C THR A 19 -14.81 16.85 20.97
N ASP A 20 -15.39 16.03 20.11
CA ASP A 20 -15.28 14.57 20.19
C ASP A 20 -13.93 14.08 19.66
N PHE A 21 -13.10 14.98 19.10
CA PHE A 21 -11.76 14.66 18.64
C PHE A 21 -10.86 14.32 19.83
N PRO A 22 -10.39 13.07 19.94
CA PRO A 22 -9.61 12.65 21.08
C PRO A 22 -8.21 13.29 21.03
N MET A 23 -7.72 13.73 22.19
CA MET A 23 -6.39 14.33 22.32
C MET A 23 -5.26 13.34 21.98
N LYS A 24 -5.47 12.03 22.21
CA LYS A 24 -4.54 10.98 21.81
C LYS A 24 -4.89 10.47 20.40
N ALA A 25 -3.86 10.35 19.56
CA ALA A 25 -4.04 9.95 18.16
C ALA A 25 -4.56 8.52 18.02
N GLY A 26 -3.92 7.52 18.64
CA GLY A 26 -4.33 6.11 18.53
C GLY A 26 -4.24 5.57 17.09
N LEU A 27 -3.19 5.98 16.36
CA LEU A 27 -3.04 5.71 14.92
C LEU A 27 -3.09 4.22 14.55
N PRO A 28 -2.44 3.28 15.27
CA PRO A 28 -2.46 1.86 14.91
C PRO A 28 -3.87 1.26 14.82
N GLN A 29 -4.84 1.81 15.57
CA GLN A 29 -6.24 1.39 15.50
C GLN A 29 -7.06 2.22 14.51
N LYS A 30 -6.78 3.51 14.38
CA LYS A 30 -7.55 4.43 13.52
C LYS A 30 -7.23 4.30 12.04
N GLU A 31 -5.95 4.17 11.68
CA GLU A 31 -5.50 4.13 10.28
C GLU A 31 -6.15 2.98 9.49
N PRO A 32 -6.25 1.74 10.01
CA PRO A 32 -7.00 0.67 9.35
C PRO A 32 -8.47 1.01 9.10
N GLY A 33 -9.13 1.67 10.07
CA GLY A 33 -10.51 2.11 9.92
C GLY A 33 -10.70 3.21 8.86
N ILE A 34 -9.74 4.14 8.77
CA ILE A 34 -9.73 5.18 7.73
C ILE A 34 -9.54 4.55 6.34
N ALA A 35 -8.59 3.61 6.20
CA ALA A 35 -8.33 2.91 4.95
C ALA A 35 -9.56 2.10 4.50
N ALA A 36 -10.17 1.32 5.40
CA ALA A 36 -11.40 0.57 5.13
C ALA A 36 -12.55 1.48 4.71
N ARG A 37 -12.70 2.66 5.35
CA ARG A 37 -13.68 3.66 4.93
C ARG A 37 -13.41 4.18 3.51
N TRP A 38 -12.16 4.47 3.15
CA TRP A 38 -11.82 4.94 1.81
C TRP A 38 -12.13 3.90 0.73
N GLU A 39 -11.90 2.62 1.02
CA GLU A 39 -12.26 1.51 0.15
C GLU A 39 -13.78 1.37 0.02
N ALA A 40 -14.51 1.37 1.14
CA ALA A 40 -15.96 1.22 1.17
C ALA A 40 -16.70 2.32 0.38
N ILE A 41 -16.17 3.55 0.37
CA ILE A 41 -16.76 4.66 -0.41
C ILE A 41 -16.22 4.75 -1.84
N GLY A 42 -15.28 3.88 -2.25
CA GLY A 42 -14.64 3.96 -3.56
C GLY A 42 -13.91 5.28 -3.78
N LEU A 43 -13.18 5.79 -2.77
CA LEU A 43 -12.64 7.16 -2.78
C LEU A 43 -11.76 7.44 -4.00
N TYR A 44 -10.94 6.47 -4.42
CA TYR A 44 -10.06 6.63 -5.57
C TYR A 44 -10.86 6.85 -6.87
N ASP A 45 -11.90 6.04 -7.10
CA ASP A 45 -12.74 6.13 -8.29
C ASP A 45 -13.60 7.40 -8.31
N ALA A 46 -14.10 7.80 -7.13
CA ALA A 46 -14.79 9.08 -6.95
C ALA A 46 -13.85 10.26 -7.28
N LEU A 47 -12.59 10.18 -6.83
CA LEU A 47 -11.57 11.18 -7.15
C LEU A 47 -11.25 11.19 -8.64
N ARG A 48 -11.03 10.04 -9.29
CA ARG A 48 -10.79 9.97 -10.75
C ARG A 48 -11.95 10.57 -11.53
N THR A 49 -13.18 10.26 -11.11
CA THR A 49 -14.40 10.82 -11.68
C THR A 49 -14.44 12.35 -11.57
N ALA A 50 -14.15 12.91 -10.40
CA ALA A 50 -14.14 14.35 -10.17
C ALA A 50 -13.02 15.10 -10.92
N ARG A 51 -11.99 14.39 -11.39
CA ARG A 51 -10.85 14.96 -12.13
C ARG A 51 -10.89 14.70 -13.64
N ARG A 52 -11.92 14.02 -14.16
CA ARG A 52 -12.07 13.79 -15.61
C ARG A 52 -12.00 15.11 -16.40
N GLY A 53 -11.22 15.10 -17.48
CA GLY A 53 -11.08 16.24 -18.40
C GLY A 53 -10.11 17.34 -17.94
N ARG A 54 -9.48 17.20 -16.76
CA ARG A 54 -8.46 18.16 -16.28
C ARG A 54 -7.08 17.87 -16.86
N GLU A 55 -6.17 18.83 -16.73
CA GLU A 55 -4.76 18.64 -17.10
C GLU A 55 -4.18 17.44 -16.34
N LYS A 56 -3.56 16.50 -17.08
CA LYS A 56 -3.00 15.29 -16.51
C LYS A 56 -1.61 15.54 -15.95
N PHE A 57 -1.33 14.95 -14.79
CA PHE A 57 0.02 14.79 -14.26
C PHE A 57 0.30 13.31 -14.10
N ILE A 58 1.30 12.79 -14.82
CA ILE A 58 1.62 11.36 -14.81
C ILE A 58 2.93 11.15 -14.10
N LEU A 59 2.88 10.46 -12.96
CA LEU A 59 4.06 9.95 -12.27
C LEU A 59 4.16 8.46 -12.59
N HIS A 60 5.18 8.08 -13.35
CA HIS A 60 5.44 6.68 -13.68
C HIS A 60 6.01 5.95 -12.46
N ASP A 61 5.31 4.91 -12.02
CA ASP A 61 5.75 4.04 -10.95
C ASP A 61 6.80 3.05 -11.49
N GLY A 62 8.01 3.09 -10.93
CA GLY A 62 8.97 2.00 -11.12
C GLY A 62 8.47 0.75 -10.40
N PRO A 63 8.15 -0.35 -11.11
CA PRO A 63 7.51 -1.51 -10.52
C PRO A 63 8.48 -2.21 -9.53
N PRO A 64 8.11 -2.40 -8.26
CA PRO A 64 8.87 -3.27 -7.36
C PRO A 64 8.88 -4.72 -7.85
N TYR A 65 9.93 -5.47 -7.50
CA TYR A 65 10.00 -6.90 -7.75
C TYR A 65 8.98 -7.66 -6.90
N ALA A 66 8.24 -8.57 -7.53
CA ALA A 66 7.28 -9.43 -6.84
C ALA A 66 7.96 -10.65 -6.17
N ASN A 67 8.93 -10.40 -5.27
CA ASN A 67 9.78 -11.47 -4.72
C ASN A 67 10.09 -11.42 -3.22
N GLY A 68 9.20 -10.82 -2.42
CA GLY A 68 9.31 -10.84 -0.96
C GLY A 68 8.56 -9.71 -0.26
N ASP A 69 8.82 -9.55 1.04
CA ASP A 69 8.19 -8.55 1.88
C ASP A 69 8.67 -7.12 1.60
N ILE A 70 7.78 -6.17 1.81
CA ILE A 70 8.04 -4.74 1.69
C ILE A 70 8.94 -4.28 2.86
N HIS A 71 10.16 -3.86 2.54
CA HIS A 71 11.04 -3.16 3.49
C HIS A 71 10.84 -1.63 3.51
N VAL A 72 11.45 -0.93 4.49
CA VAL A 72 11.34 0.52 4.69
C VAL A 72 11.65 1.37 3.44
N GLY A 73 12.59 0.93 2.58
CA GLY A 73 12.88 1.59 1.31
C GLY A 73 11.68 1.68 0.35
N HIS A 74 10.85 0.63 0.29
CA HIS A 74 9.61 0.66 -0.48
C HIS A 74 8.61 1.64 0.13
N ALA A 75 8.46 1.63 1.46
CA ALA A 75 7.57 2.56 2.16
C ALA A 75 7.98 4.02 1.87
N LEU A 76 9.26 4.36 1.99
CA LEU A 76 9.79 5.68 1.65
C LEU A 76 9.43 6.07 0.20
N ASN A 77 9.67 5.17 -0.75
CA ASN A 77 9.41 5.44 -2.15
C ASN A 77 7.92 5.67 -2.45
N HIS A 78 7.03 4.79 -1.98
CA HIS A 78 5.59 4.91 -2.22
C HIS A 78 4.98 6.10 -1.48
N ILE A 79 5.44 6.43 -0.26
CA ILE A 79 4.98 7.62 0.48
C ILE A 79 5.31 8.89 -0.30
N LEU A 80 6.52 9.02 -0.83
CA LEU A 80 6.91 10.20 -1.62
C LEU A 80 6.08 10.33 -2.91
N LYS A 81 5.86 9.22 -3.62
CA LYS A 81 5.03 9.19 -4.83
C LYS A 81 3.58 9.57 -4.52
N ASP A 82 3.01 9.02 -3.44
CA ASP A 82 1.65 9.33 -2.99
C ASP A 82 1.51 10.82 -2.59
N MET A 83 2.48 11.38 -1.84
CA MET A 83 2.51 12.81 -1.51
C MET A 83 2.50 13.70 -2.75
N VAL A 84 3.32 13.39 -3.76
CA VAL A 84 3.35 14.14 -5.02
C VAL A 84 2.02 14.02 -5.75
N CYS A 85 1.49 12.81 -5.94
CA CYS A 85 0.22 12.60 -6.63
C CYS A 85 -0.95 13.31 -5.90
N ARG A 86 -1.03 13.21 -4.57
CA ARG A 86 -2.06 13.92 -3.78
C ARG A 86 -1.95 15.43 -3.93
N THR A 87 -0.73 15.98 -3.87
CA THR A 87 -0.50 17.41 -4.04
C THR A 87 -0.96 17.88 -5.42
N GLN A 88 -0.65 17.14 -6.49
CA GLN A 88 -1.08 17.49 -7.85
C GLN A 88 -2.60 17.41 -8.01
N ASN A 89 -3.26 16.41 -7.38
CA ASN A 89 -4.72 16.34 -7.34
C ASN A 89 -5.33 17.53 -6.58
N LEU A 90 -4.73 17.96 -5.46
CA LEU A 90 -5.17 19.13 -4.68
C LEU A 90 -4.97 20.44 -5.45
N LEU A 91 -3.89 20.57 -6.22
CA LEU A 91 -3.62 21.69 -7.13
C LEU A 91 -4.57 21.73 -8.34
N GLY A 92 -5.44 20.74 -8.48
CA GLY A 92 -6.51 20.75 -9.47
C GLY A 92 -6.27 19.84 -10.67
N ARG A 93 -5.13 19.15 -10.77
CA ARG A 93 -4.80 18.27 -11.90
C ARG A 93 -5.46 16.89 -11.76
N ASP A 94 -5.50 16.15 -12.86
CA ASP A 94 -5.79 14.71 -12.88
C ASP A 94 -4.47 13.93 -12.73
N ALA A 95 -4.15 13.55 -11.50
CA ALA A 95 -2.93 12.78 -11.20
C ALA A 95 -3.27 11.33 -10.80
N PRO A 96 -3.47 10.42 -11.77
CA PRO A 96 -3.67 8.99 -11.48
C PRO A 96 -2.35 8.36 -11.02
N TYR A 97 -2.44 7.49 -10.02
CA TYR A 97 -1.30 6.70 -9.55
C TYR A 97 -1.58 5.22 -9.87
N VAL A 98 -0.78 4.65 -10.76
CA VAL A 98 -0.91 3.27 -11.23
C VAL A 98 0.33 2.51 -10.80
N PRO A 99 0.25 1.69 -9.73
CA PRO A 99 1.38 0.87 -9.31
C PRO A 99 1.62 -0.26 -10.31
N GLY A 100 2.88 -0.67 -10.44
CA GLY A 100 3.29 -1.80 -11.27
C GLY A 100 3.97 -2.89 -10.45
N TRP A 101 4.19 -4.05 -11.06
CA TRP A 101 4.97 -5.15 -10.47
C TRP A 101 5.88 -5.78 -11.51
N ASP A 102 7.13 -6.06 -11.13
CA ASP A 102 8.08 -6.79 -11.96
C ASP A 102 8.00 -8.27 -11.60
N CYS A 103 7.34 -9.04 -12.46
CA CYS A 103 6.94 -10.42 -12.24
C CYS A 103 7.80 -11.44 -13.01
N HIS A 104 8.91 -11.01 -13.60
CA HIS A 104 9.79 -11.88 -14.39
C HIS A 104 11.26 -11.79 -13.95
N GLY A 105 12.08 -12.61 -14.60
CA GLY A 105 13.53 -12.59 -14.44
C GLY A 105 14.06 -13.52 -13.35
N LEU A 106 15.40 -13.54 -13.28
CA LEU A 106 16.15 -14.41 -12.38
C LEU A 106 15.76 -14.28 -10.90
N PRO A 107 15.39 -13.11 -10.36
CA PRO A 107 15.03 -13.02 -8.94
C PRO A 107 13.86 -13.92 -8.53
N ILE A 108 12.87 -14.12 -9.42
CA ILE A 108 11.73 -15.02 -9.18
C ILE A 108 12.14 -16.47 -9.40
N GLU A 109 12.87 -16.76 -10.48
CA GLU A 109 13.38 -18.10 -10.75
C GLU A 109 14.23 -18.62 -9.57
N TRP A 110 15.09 -17.76 -9.02
CA TRP A 110 15.92 -18.08 -7.86
C TRP A 110 15.09 -18.38 -6.61
N LYS A 111 13.98 -17.65 -6.38
CA LYS A 111 13.09 -17.91 -5.23
C LYS A 111 12.36 -19.24 -5.36
N VAL A 112 11.94 -19.63 -6.56
CA VAL A 112 11.37 -20.95 -6.82
C VAL A 112 12.44 -22.04 -6.64
N GLU A 113 13.67 -21.81 -7.10
CA GLU A 113 14.78 -22.74 -6.86
C GLU A 113 15.14 -22.89 -5.38
N GLU A 114 15.09 -21.82 -4.59
CA GLU A 114 15.26 -21.88 -3.14
C GLU A 114 14.20 -22.79 -2.50
N GLN A 115 12.95 -22.77 -3.00
CA GLN A 115 11.90 -23.69 -2.55
C GLN A 115 12.21 -25.12 -2.94
N TYR A 116 12.67 -25.37 -4.17
CA TYR A 116 13.06 -26.71 -4.60
C TYR A 116 14.18 -27.29 -3.75
N ARG A 117 15.21 -26.50 -3.42
CA ARG A 117 16.30 -26.93 -2.53
C ARG A 117 15.78 -27.29 -1.14
N LYS A 118 14.85 -26.51 -0.59
CA LYS A 118 14.19 -26.81 0.69
C LYS A 118 13.37 -28.10 0.63
N GLU A 119 12.72 -28.37 -0.51
CA GLU A 119 11.91 -29.56 -0.76
C GLU A 119 12.71 -30.77 -1.29
N LYS A 120 14.04 -30.63 -1.45
CA LYS A 120 14.94 -31.62 -2.07
C LYS A 120 14.49 -32.06 -3.48
N LYS A 121 13.85 -31.16 -4.22
CA LYS A 121 13.49 -31.35 -5.64
C LYS A 121 14.64 -30.94 -6.56
N THR A 122 14.82 -31.67 -7.65
CA THR A 122 15.82 -31.35 -8.68
C THR A 122 15.27 -30.30 -9.64
N LYS A 123 16.07 -29.28 -9.97
CA LYS A 123 15.70 -28.30 -11.00
C LYS A 123 15.64 -28.99 -12.37
N PRO A 124 14.56 -28.80 -13.16
CA PRO A 124 14.49 -29.34 -14.52
C PRO A 124 15.53 -28.68 -15.43
N VAL A 125 15.92 -29.38 -16.49
CA VAL A 125 16.81 -28.85 -17.53
C VAL A 125 16.02 -27.88 -18.41
N LEU A 126 16.27 -26.58 -18.24
CA LEU A 126 15.51 -25.51 -18.90
C LEU A 126 16.10 -25.08 -20.27
N THR A 127 17.36 -25.43 -20.55
CA THR A 127 18.09 -25.00 -21.76
C THR A 127 18.98 -26.11 -22.30
N GLY A 128 19.30 -26.06 -23.61
CA GLY A 128 20.27 -26.96 -24.24
C GLY A 128 19.73 -28.36 -24.60
N ALA A 129 20.65 -29.30 -24.87
CA ALA A 129 20.33 -30.69 -25.17
C ALA A 129 19.72 -31.38 -23.92
N GLY A 130 18.55 -31.99 -24.07
CA GLY A 130 17.78 -32.56 -22.96
C GLY A 130 16.71 -31.64 -22.37
N ARG A 131 16.43 -30.50 -23.02
CA ARG A 131 15.29 -29.63 -22.68
C ARG A 131 13.96 -30.36 -22.89
N ASP A 132 13.16 -30.37 -21.84
CA ASP A 132 11.76 -30.83 -21.88
C ASP A 132 10.82 -29.62 -21.79
N GLU A 133 10.04 -29.38 -22.85
CA GLU A 133 9.08 -28.27 -22.90
C GLU A 133 7.97 -28.39 -21.85
N ALA A 134 7.59 -29.61 -21.46
CA ALA A 134 6.59 -29.81 -20.41
C ALA A 134 7.13 -29.33 -19.05
N ALA A 135 8.38 -29.68 -18.74
CA ALA A 135 9.07 -29.23 -17.54
C ALA A 135 9.33 -27.71 -17.54
N VAL A 136 9.68 -27.12 -18.69
CA VAL A 136 9.83 -25.66 -18.84
C VAL A 136 8.51 -24.95 -18.57
N LYS A 137 7.40 -25.46 -19.13
CA LYS A 137 6.07 -24.90 -18.88
C LYS A 137 5.71 -24.99 -17.40
N ALA A 138 5.90 -26.14 -16.77
CA ALA A 138 5.62 -26.34 -15.35
C ALA A 138 6.41 -25.34 -14.48
N PHE A 139 7.71 -25.17 -14.75
CA PHE A 139 8.53 -24.19 -14.02
C PHE A 139 8.06 -22.75 -14.20
N ARG A 140 7.65 -22.36 -15.42
CA ARG A 140 7.09 -21.02 -15.67
C ARG A 140 5.75 -20.81 -14.96
N ASP A 141 4.91 -21.83 -14.89
CA ASP A 141 3.63 -21.79 -14.18
C ASP A 141 3.87 -21.62 -12.67
N GLU A 142 4.90 -22.27 -12.12
CA GLU A 142 5.32 -22.08 -10.73
C GLU A 142 5.91 -20.69 -10.45
N CYS A 143 6.76 -20.17 -11.34
CA CYS A 143 7.25 -18.78 -11.26
C CYS A 143 6.09 -17.77 -11.29
N ARG A 144 5.09 -17.99 -12.14
CA ARG A 144 3.88 -17.16 -12.17
C ARG A 144 3.07 -17.27 -10.88
N ALA A 145 2.88 -18.49 -10.38
CA ALA A 145 2.17 -18.71 -9.12
C ALA A 145 2.90 -18.06 -7.93
N TYR A 146 4.23 -18.01 -7.96
CA TYR A 146 5.03 -17.30 -6.97
C TYR A 146 4.82 -15.79 -7.05
N ALA A 147 4.88 -15.20 -8.25
CA ALA A 147 4.71 -13.76 -8.45
C ALA A 147 3.28 -13.23 -8.17
N GLN A 148 2.28 -14.12 -8.08
CA GLN A 148 0.90 -13.77 -7.77
C GLN A 148 0.55 -13.84 -6.27
N ARG A 149 1.48 -14.32 -5.44
CA ARG A 149 1.33 -14.34 -3.99
C ARG A 149 1.65 -12.98 -3.39
#